data_AF-W7W0U6-F1
#
_entry.id   AF-W7W0U6-F1
#
_cell.length_a   1.000
_cell.length_b   1.000
_cell.length_c   1.000
_cell.angle_alpha   90.00
_cell.angle_beta   90.00
_cell.angle_gamma   90.00
#
_symmetry.space_group_name_H-M   'P 1'
#
loop_
_entity.id
_entity.type
_entity.pdbx_description
1 polymer ?
#
loop_
_entity_poly.entity_id
_entity_poly.type
_entity_poly.pdbx_seq_one_letter_code
_entity_poly.pdbx_strand_id
1 'polypeptide(L)'
;MAAHAAGRAGAVVLMRALPYAGDAAQAKAPSLTRDTLTFDAVWAALIGTLALGLAAAVPPSGIPAFAGAFGALAVIVLELRRWLRQRLGGATGDTLGAAEQLGEAAVLLAFLATWPR
;
A
#
# COMPACT_ATOMS: atom_id res chain seq x y z
N MET A 1 3.50 9.13 9.72
CA MET A 1 3.75 9.59 8.33
C MET A 1 4.37 8.51 7.44
N ALA A 2 5.45 7.83 7.84
CA ALA A 2 6.04 6.75 7.01
C ALA A 2 5.09 5.57 6.74
N ALA A 3 4.37 5.10 7.77
CA ALA A 3 3.33 4.07 7.60
C ALA A 3 2.25 4.50 6.59
N HIS A 4 1.74 5.72 6.73
CA HIS A 4 0.77 6.31 5.80
C HIS A 4 1.31 6.38 4.36
N ALA A 5 2.51 6.93 4.15
CA ALA A 5 3.12 7.00 2.83
C ALA A 5 3.31 5.62 2.17
N ALA A 6 3.72 4.62 2.96
CA ALA A 6 3.90 3.26 2.49
C ALA A 6 2.56 2.54 2.20
N GLY A 7 1.57 2.69 3.09
CA GLY A 7 0.22 2.18 2.88
C GLY A 7 -0.43 2.77 1.62
N ARG A 8 -0.28 4.09 1.44
CA ARG A 8 -0.73 4.81 0.25
C ARG A 8 -0.05 4.30 -1.02
N ALA A 9 1.26 4.07 -0.97
CA ALA A 9 2.00 3.50 -2.09
C ALA A 9 1.46 2.12 -2.49
N GLY A 10 1.17 1.26 -1.50
CA GLY A 10 0.52 -0.04 -1.73
C GLY A 10 -0.84 0.09 -2.42
N ALA A 11 -1.67 1.05 -2.00
CA ALA A 11 -2.96 1.32 -2.63
C ALA A 11 -2.81 1.81 -4.09
N VAL A 12 -1.83 2.67 -4.39
CA VAL A 12 -1.56 3.12 -5.77
C VAL A 12 -1.09 1.95 -6.65
N VAL A 13 -0.24 1.06 -6.12
CA VAL A 13 0.18 -0.16 -6.83
C VAL A 13 -1.03 -1.05 -7.14
N LEU A 14 -1.97 -1.21 -6.20
CA LEU A 14 -3.21 -1.96 -6.43
C LEU A 14 -4.11 -1.30 -7.48
N MET A 15 -4.26 0.03 -7.42
CA MET A 15 -5.02 0.83 -8.38
C MET A 15 -4.48 0.64 -9.82
N ARG A 16 -3.17 0.42 -9.97
CA ARG A 16 -2.54 0.09 -11.26
C ARG A 16 -2.70 -1.36 -11.67
N ALA A 17 -2.67 -2.27 -10.70
CA ALA A 17 -2.61 -3.71 -10.93
C ALA A 17 -3.99 -4.37 -11.13
N LEU A 18 -5.07 -3.65 -10.83
CA LEU A 18 -6.44 -4.13 -10.87
C LEU A 18 -7.31 -3.19 -11.74
N PRO A 19 -8.26 -3.72 -12.52
CA PRO A 19 -9.26 -2.89 -13.15
C PRO A 19 -10.18 -2.28 -12.09
N TYR A 20 -10.84 -1.17 -12.43
CA TYR A 20 -11.88 -0.61 -11.58
C TYR A 20 -13.13 -1.52 -11.62
N ALA A 21 -13.60 -1.97 -10.45
CA ALA A 21 -14.75 -2.88 -10.33
C ALA A 21 -16.09 -2.18 -10.08
N GLY A 22 -16.08 -0.87 -9.84
CA GLY A 22 -17.31 -0.10 -9.58
C GLY A 22 -17.98 0.39 -10.85
N ASP A 23 -19.20 0.93 -10.72
CA ASP A 23 -19.84 1.66 -11.81
C ASP A 23 -19.06 2.95 -12.10
N ALA A 24 -18.44 3.02 -13.28
CA ALA A 24 -17.66 4.16 -13.72
C ALA A 24 -18.48 5.46 -13.75
N ALA A 25 -19.81 5.37 -13.94
CA ALA A 25 -20.71 6.52 -13.95
C ALA A 25 -21.02 7.05 -12.53
N GLN A 26 -20.83 6.23 -11.50
CA GLN A 26 -21.04 6.61 -10.09
C GLN A 26 -19.72 6.75 -9.30
N ALA A 27 -18.57 6.69 -9.99
CA ALA A 27 -17.28 6.79 -9.34
C ALA A 27 -17.13 8.14 -8.63
N LYS A 28 -17.05 8.13 -7.29
CA LYS A 28 -16.84 9.33 -6.46
C LYS A 28 -15.53 10.08 -6.80
N ALA A 29 -14.58 9.42 -7.44
CA ALA A 29 -13.34 10.02 -7.90
C ALA A 29 -13.04 9.57 -9.35
N PRO A 30 -13.17 10.46 -10.35
CA PRO A 30 -12.88 10.17 -11.76
C PRO A 30 -11.43 9.77 -12.05
N SER A 31 -10.51 10.02 -11.12
CA SER A 31 -9.13 9.54 -11.20
C SER A 31 -9.01 8.02 -11.06
N LEU A 32 -10.00 7.35 -10.44
CA LEU A 32 -10.04 5.89 -10.28
C LEU A 32 -10.41 5.15 -11.58
N THR A 33 -11.07 5.83 -12.52
CA THR A 33 -11.43 5.30 -13.83
C THR A 33 -10.39 5.59 -14.90
N ARG A 34 -9.42 6.48 -14.62
CA ARG A 34 -8.22 6.62 -15.46
C ARG A 34 -7.24 5.52 -15.09
N ASP A 35 -6.73 4.83 -16.12
CA ASP A 35 -5.54 4.00 -16.00
C ASP A 35 -4.48 4.83 -15.27
N THR A 36 -4.15 4.42 -14.05
CA THR A 36 -2.97 4.96 -13.37
C THR A 36 -1.79 4.72 -14.27
N LEU A 37 -0.98 5.75 -14.53
CA LEU A 37 0.19 5.57 -15.36
C LEU A 37 1.17 4.66 -14.61
N THR A 38 1.83 3.76 -15.33
CA THR A 38 2.88 2.90 -14.75
C THR A 38 3.93 3.75 -14.02
N PHE A 39 4.19 4.96 -14.51
CA PHE A 39 5.09 5.94 -13.90
C PHE A 39 4.64 6.33 -12.49
N ASP A 40 3.35 6.65 -12.28
CA ASP A 40 2.83 7.07 -10.98
C ASP A 40 2.93 5.95 -9.94
N ALA A 41 2.66 4.71 -10.35
CA ALA A 41 2.79 3.55 -9.47
C ALA A 41 4.24 3.27 -9.08
N VAL A 42 5.19 3.41 -10.01
CA VAL A 42 6.63 3.29 -9.73
C VAL A 42 7.08 4.38 -8.77
N TRP A 43 6.70 5.63 -9.01
CA TRP A 43 7.04 6.74 -8.11
C TRP A 43 6.44 6.59 -6.72
N ALA A 44 5.18 6.19 -6.62
CA ALA A 44 4.55 5.91 -5.35
C ALA A 44 5.31 4.82 -4.58
N ALA A 45 5.68 3.72 -5.25
CA ALA A 45 6.45 2.63 -4.65
C ALA A 45 7.84 3.10 -4.18
N LEU A 46 8.54 3.91 -4.98
CA LEU A 46 9.84 4.49 -4.61
C LEU A 46 9.73 5.40 -3.37
N ILE A 47 8.75 6.31 -3.36
CA ILE A 47 8.53 7.24 -2.24
C ILE A 47 8.12 6.47 -0.98
N GLY A 48 7.22 5.49 -1.09
CA GLY A 48 6.81 4.64 0.03
C GLY A 48 7.99 3.86 0.61
N THR A 49 8.82 3.28 -0.25
CA THR A 49 10.04 2.55 0.17
C THR A 49 11.04 3.48 0.84
N LEU A 50 11.27 4.68 0.27
CA LEU A 50 12.14 5.69 0.87
C LEU A 50 11.63 6.12 2.24
N ALA A 51 10.32 6.35 2.40
CA ALA A 51 9.73 6.71 3.68
C ALA A 51 9.94 5.63 4.76
N LEU A 52 9.83 4.35 4.38
CA LEU A 52 10.16 3.23 5.28
C LEU A 52 11.65 3.22 5.63
N GLY A 53 12.53 3.44 4.64
CA GLY A 53 13.98 3.50 4.85
C GLY A 53 14.39 4.62 5.81
N LEU A 54 13.81 5.81 5.64
CA LEU A 54 14.04 6.95 6.53
C LEU A 54 13.53 6.67 7.95
N ALA A 55 12.36 6.04 8.10
CA ALA A 55 11.84 5.67 9.41
C ALA A 55 12.71 4.62 10.11
N ALA A 56 13.19 3.61 9.36
CA ALA A 56 14.07 2.57 9.87
C ALA A 56 15.47 3.08 10.22
N ALA A 57 15.93 4.15 9.57
CA ALA A 57 17.21 4.80 9.88
C ALA A 57 17.19 5.52 11.24
N VAL A 58 16.01 5.73 11.85
CA VAL A 58 15.88 6.31 13.20
C VAL A 58 16.07 5.20 14.24
N PRO A 59 17.10 5.30 15.11
CA PRO A 59 17.26 4.37 16.22
C PRO A 59 16.02 4.38 17.13
N PRO A 60 15.57 3.23 17.65
CA PRO A 60 16.26 1.94 17.64
C PRO A 60 15.87 0.97 16.49
N SER A 61 15.08 1.41 15.50
CA SER A 61 14.37 0.52 14.56
C SER A 61 15.28 -0.35 13.68
N GLY A 62 16.21 0.26 12.95
CA GLY A 62 17.19 -0.42 12.11
C GLY A 62 16.63 -1.24 10.94
N ILE A 63 17.52 -2.02 10.31
CA ILE A 63 17.22 -2.86 9.14
C ILE A 63 16.10 -3.89 9.39
N PRO A 64 15.99 -4.55 10.57
CA PRO A 64 14.90 -5.49 10.82
C PRO A 64 13.51 -4.85 10.71
N ALA A 65 13.34 -3.62 11.20
CA ALA A 65 12.08 -2.88 11.10
C ALA A 65 11.72 -2.59 9.64
N PHE A 66 12.70 -2.16 8.84
CA PHE A 66 12.51 -1.94 7.40
C PHE A 66 12.08 -3.23 6.69
N ALA A 67 12.84 -4.32 6.87
CA ALA A 67 12.60 -5.58 6.19
C ALA A 67 11.24 -6.18 6.58
N GLY A 68 10.89 -6.11 7.87
CA GLY A 68 9.57 -6.54 8.37
C GLY A 68 8.44 -5.72 7.78
N ALA A 69 8.55 -4.40 7.79
CA ALA A 69 7.51 -3.50 7.27
C ALA A 69 7.32 -3.66 5.76
N PHE A 70 8.42 -3.67 5.00
CA PHE A 70 8.38 -3.85 3.55
C PHE A 70 7.80 -5.22 3.18
N GLY A 71 8.24 -6.29 3.85
CA GLY A 71 7.73 -7.64 3.64
C GLY A 71 6.25 -7.77 3.96
N ALA A 72 5.81 -7.27 5.12
CA ALA A 72 4.41 -7.31 5.51
C ALA A 72 3.50 -6.54 4.54
N LEU A 73 3.93 -5.35 4.12
CA LEU A 73 3.20 -4.55 3.13
C LEU A 73 3.12 -5.26 1.77
N ALA A 74 4.22 -5.86 1.31
CA ALA A 74 4.24 -6.63 0.05
C ALA A 74 3.26 -7.80 0.10
N VAL A 75 3.22 -8.55 1.21
CA VAL A 75 2.26 -9.66 1.42
C VAL A 75 0.83 -9.15 1.36
N ILE A 76 0.50 -8.07 2.07
CA ILE A 76 -0.85 -7.48 2.05
C ILE A 76 -1.25 -7.06 0.64
N VAL A 77 -0.38 -6.37 -0.09
CA VAL A 77 -0.66 -5.92 -1.47
C VAL A 77 -0.89 -7.12 -2.39
N LEU A 78 -0.07 -8.18 -2.30
CA LEU A 78 -0.22 -9.36 -3.14
C LEU A 78 -1.50 -10.15 -2.83
N GLU A 79 -1.81 -10.34 -1.56
CA GLU A 79 -3.03 -11.06 -1.14
C GLU A 79 -4.29 -10.28 -1.46
N LEU A 80 -4.32 -8.96 -1.20
CA LEU A 80 -5.45 -8.11 -1.59
C LEU A 80 -5.61 -8.08 -3.10
N ARG A 81 -4.54 -7.99 -3.89
CA ARG A 81 -4.63 -8.06 -5.34
C ARG A 81 -5.31 -9.35 -5.79
N ARG A 82 -4.87 -10.49 -5.26
CA ARG A 82 -5.43 -11.80 -5.59
C ARG A 82 -6.90 -11.90 -5.19
N TRP A 83 -7.21 -11.53 -3.96
CA TRP A 83 -8.55 -11.61 -3.40
C TRP A 83 -9.54 -10.68 -4.11
N LEU A 84 -9.18 -9.42 -4.33
CA LEU A 84 -10.01 -8.43 -5.02
C LEU A 84 -10.29 -8.85 -6.47
N ARG A 85 -9.28 -9.34 -7.18
CA ARG A 85 -9.45 -9.86 -8.54
C ARG A 85 -10.40 -11.06 -8.60
N GLN A 86 -10.31 -11.97 -7.63
CA GLN A 86 -11.12 -13.19 -7.60
C GLN A 86 -12.55 -12.96 -7.11
N ARG A 87 -12.75 -12.06 -6.15
CA ARG A 87 -14.04 -11.86 -5.47
C ARG A 87 -14.85 -10.72 -6.04
N LEU A 88 -14.19 -9.63 -6.42
CA LEU A 88 -14.84 -8.39 -6.85
C LEU A 88 -14.57 -8.04 -8.32
N GLY A 89 -13.69 -8.79 -8.99
CA GLY A 89 -13.30 -8.54 -10.37
C GLY A 89 -12.37 -7.34 -10.55
N GLY A 90 -11.94 -6.67 -9.48
CA GLY A 90 -11.14 -5.44 -9.53
C GLY A 90 -11.16 -4.67 -8.20
N ALA A 91 -10.70 -3.41 -8.23
CA ALA A 91 -10.66 -2.52 -7.07
C ALA A 91 -11.68 -1.37 -7.19
N THR A 92 -12.20 -0.92 -6.05
CA THR A 92 -12.97 0.32 -5.90
C THR A 92 -12.27 1.28 -4.94
N GLY A 93 -12.76 2.53 -4.83
CA GLY A 93 -12.22 3.49 -3.88
C GLY A 93 -12.22 2.98 -2.44
N ASP A 94 -13.28 2.29 -2.02
CA ASP A 94 -13.40 1.73 -0.67
C ASP A 94 -12.37 0.63 -0.42
N THR A 95 -12.14 -0.25 -1.40
CA THR A 95 -11.14 -1.32 -1.27
C THR A 95 -9.71 -0.79 -1.24
N LEU A 96 -9.43 0.32 -1.95
CA LEU A 96 -8.13 0.97 -1.93
C LEU A 96 -7.89 1.70 -0.61
N GLY A 97 -8.92 2.35 -0.04
CA GLY A 97 -8.86 2.93 1.30
C GLY A 97 -8.63 1.86 2.38
N ALA A 98 -9.30 0.71 2.27
CA ALA A 98 -9.06 -0.42 3.16
C ALA A 98 -7.63 -0.98 3.01
N ALA A 99 -7.12 -1.08 1.78
CA ALA A 99 -5.74 -1.51 1.53
C ALA A 99 -4.71 -0.58 2.15
N GLU A 100 -4.94 0.75 2.09
CA GLU A 100 -4.09 1.76 2.72
C GLU A 100 -4.06 1.57 4.25
N GLN A 101 -5.22 1.44 4.90
CA GLN A 101 -5.32 1.21 6.34
C GLN A 101 -4.69 -0.11 6.80
N LEU A 102 -4.88 -1.19 6.04
CA LEU A 102 -4.23 -2.48 6.30
C LEU A 102 -2.70 -2.38 6.14
N GLY A 103 -2.23 -1.67 5.13
CA GLY A 103 -0.81 -1.39 4.93
C GLY A 103 -0.21 -0.56 6.07
N GLU A 104 -0.90 0.49 6.52
CA GLU A 104 -0.51 1.29 7.68
C GLU A 104 -0.36 0.43 8.94
N ALA A 105 -1.39 -0.39 9.23
CA ALA A 105 -1.38 -1.29 10.38
C ALA A 105 -0.21 -2.27 10.33
N ALA A 106 0.05 -2.88 9.17
CA ALA A 106 1.16 -3.83 9.01
C ALA A 106 2.53 -3.18 9.20
N VAL A 107 2.75 -1.98 8.67
CA VAL A 107 4.00 -1.24 8.88
C VAL A 107 4.18 -0.91 10.36
N LEU A 108 3.14 -0.40 11.02
CA LEU A 108 3.19 -0.08 12.46
C LEU A 108 3.49 -1.31 13.31
N LEU A 109 2.83 -2.44 13.02
CA LEU A 109 3.07 -3.71 13.72
C LEU A 109 4.48 -4.24 13.50
N ALA A 110 5.03 -4.13 12.29
CA ALA A 110 6.39 -4.55 12.00
C ALA A 110 7.43 -3.73 12.79
N PHE A 111 7.29 -2.41 12.82
CA PHE A 111 8.16 -1.53 13.61
C PHE A 111 8.04 -1.83 15.11
N LEU A 112 6.81 -2.03 15.60
CA LEU A 112 6.54 -2.38 17.00
C LEU A 112 7.16 -3.73 17.39
N ALA A 113 7.08 -4.74 16.51
CA ALA A 113 7.64 -6.06 16.76
C ALA A 113 9.16 -6.06 16.90
N THR A 114 9.82 -5.09 16.26
CA THR A 114 11.29 -4.90 16.34
C THR A 114 11.71 -3.89 17.40
N TRP A 115 10.77 -3.30 18.13
CA TRP A 115 11.08 -2.31 19.15
C TRP A 115 11.83 -2.96 20.31
N PRO A 116 12.94 -2.37 20.81
CA PRO A 116 13.63 -2.88 21.97
C PRO A 116 12.69 -2.88 23.18
N ARG A 117 12.73 -3.96 23.96
CA ARG A 117 12.02 -4.04 25.25
C ARG A 117 12.75 -3.26 26.33
#